data_AF-A0A388LI42-F1
#
_entry.id   AF-A0A388LI42-F1
#
_cell.length_a   1.000
_cell.length_b   1.000
_cell.length_c   1.000
_cell.angle_alpha   90.00
_cell.angle_beta   90.00
_cell.angle_gamma   90.00
#
_symmetry.space_group_name_H-M   'P 1'
#
loop_
_entity.id
_entity.type
_entity.pdbx_description
1 polymer ?
#
loop_
_entity_poly.entity_id
_entity_poly.type
_entity_poly.pdbx_seq_one_letter_code
_entity_poly.pdbx_strand_id
1 'polypeptide(L)'
;MMFWDIRAKREGKRLSVPESPKEGAEFIWMPIFQAKLFGSDARTLLGALRICLTPFKSGSTNFFCSTEIGEVGFGDLILPENVEKPNHIRNLSDAHNSAVKSLQCSPFFEDILLSVGDWTFNIWKTGIYKPIFTSRYAETFTTCGCWSPTRAGVVYIALMDGTIQVWDLLDRSHEPSMGANVSSVQITSMDFCLQSGPQLLAVGDAQGVLHIMELPRNLRRPIYKEKQYMRNFFEREIDRVNYVAIRAGIRAAEMGQREMTPQDARPGEKGQKEASSKKGAQKAAAEKEAYDAKMETEYMRLEKAFRLKFNMPLPDHLLDQTSPPPKGYASLSGVQSQMANAAIASFVLSYR
;
A
#
# COMPACT_ATOMS: atom_id res chain seq x y z
N MET A 1 21.17 17.57 1.58
CA MET A 1 21.55 17.08 2.92
C MET A 1 23.03 17.32 3.15
N MET A 2 23.41 17.80 4.34
CA MET A 2 24.79 18.13 4.69
C MET A 2 25.13 17.49 6.03
N PHE A 3 26.30 16.84 6.10
CA PHE A 3 26.82 16.24 7.33
C PHE A 3 27.98 17.08 7.83
N TRP A 4 27.89 17.45 9.09
CA TRP A 4 28.87 18.27 9.77
C TRP A 4 29.46 17.45 10.91
N ASP A 5 30.78 17.41 10.98
CA ASP A 5 31.48 16.88 12.16
C ASP A 5 32.07 18.07 12.89
N ILE A 6 31.64 18.25 14.13
CA ILE A 6 32.09 19.34 14.98
C ILE A 6 33.48 19.07 15.57
N ARG A 7 34.05 17.88 15.36
CA ARG A 7 35.42 17.57 15.77
C ARG A 7 36.38 18.34 14.86
N ALA A 8 36.96 19.41 15.39
CA ALA A 8 37.96 20.21 14.71
C ALA A 8 39.15 19.33 14.27
N LYS A 9 39.23 19.03 12.98
CA LYS A 9 40.51 18.66 12.39
C LYS A 9 41.30 19.94 12.26
N ARG A 10 42.30 20.15 13.15
CA ARG A 10 43.44 21.01 12.77
C ARG A 10 43.92 20.48 11.44
N GLU A 11 43.91 21.30 10.39
CA GLU A 11 44.41 20.89 9.09
C GLU A 11 45.84 20.33 9.25
N GLY A 12 45.95 19.02 9.20
CA GLY A 12 47.20 18.31 9.26
C GLY A 12 47.79 18.17 7.86
N LYS A 13 48.13 19.29 7.21
CA LYS A 13 49.44 19.26 6.56
C LYS A 13 50.44 19.20 7.70
N ARG A 14 51.30 18.17 7.71
CA ARG A 14 52.52 18.16 8.52
C ARG A 14 53.32 19.42 8.18
N LEU A 15 53.08 20.50 8.90
CA LEU A 15 53.90 21.70 8.94
C LEU A 15 53.96 22.09 10.41
N SER A 16 55.19 22.17 10.89
CA SER A 16 55.65 22.56 12.23
C SER A 16 54.62 23.33 13.05
N VAL A 17 54.34 22.81 14.25
CA VAL A 17 53.56 23.46 15.30
C VAL A 17 54.04 24.91 15.50
N PRO A 18 53.20 25.93 15.28
CA PRO A 18 53.41 27.21 15.91
C PRO A 18 52.77 27.16 17.30
N GLU A 19 53.57 27.47 18.32
CA GLU A 19 53.11 27.77 19.66
C GLU A 19 52.10 28.94 19.61
N SER A 20 51.02 28.81 20.38
CA SER A 20 49.88 29.73 20.56
C SER A 20 48.78 29.75 19.47
N PRO A 21 47.49 29.70 19.86
CA PRO A 21 46.38 29.96 18.96
C PRO A 21 46.32 31.46 18.68
N LYS A 22 46.44 31.87 17.41
CA LYS A 22 46.23 33.27 17.02
C LYS A 22 44.76 33.63 17.23
N GLU A 23 44.49 34.63 18.07
CA GLU A 23 43.18 35.30 18.11
C GLU A 23 42.83 35.80 16.70
N GLY A 24 41.68 35.37 16.17
CA GLY A 24 41.22 35.74 14.83
C GLY A 24 41.37 34.66 13.74
N ALA A 25 41.72 33.42 14.08
CA ALA A 25 41.57 32.32 13.12
C ALA A 25 40.08 32.07 12.82
N GLU A 26 39.62 32.54 11.66
CA GLU A 26 38.26 32.32 11.17
C GLU A 26 38.06 30.81 10.91
N PHE A 27 37.23 30.17 11.73
CA PHE A 27 36.90 28.76 11.55
C PHE A 27 36.01 28.62 10.31
N ILE A 28 36.58 28.11 9.22
CA ILE A 28 35.80 27.76 8.03
C ILE A 28 35.11 26.43 8.31
N TRP A 29 33.84 26.51 8.71
CA TRP A 29 32.99 25.34 8.83
C TRP A 29 32.61 24.87 7.42
N MET A 30 33.11 23.70 7.02
CA MET A 30 32.68 23.02 5.81
C MET A 30 31.99 21.70 6.15
N PRO A 31 30.89 21.34 5.44
CA PRO A 31 30.30 20.03 5.62
C PRO A 31 31.28 18.95 5.13
N ILE A 32 31.39 17.85 5.88
CA ILE A 32 32.22 16.70 5.50
C ILE A 32 31.63 15.98 4.29
N PHE A 33 30.31 15.93 4.21
CA PHE A 33 29.59 15.29 3.12
C PHE A 33 28.36 16.10 2.74
N GLN A 34 28.17 16.30 1.44
CA GLN A 34 27.01 17.00 0.89
C GLN A 34 26.36 16.11 -0.17
N ALA A 35 25.15 15.66 0.12
CA ALA A 35 24.29 14.96 -0.84
C ALA A 35 23.24 15.92 -1.39
N LYS A 36 23.27 16.16 -2.70
CA LYS A 36 22.24 16.92 -3.42
C LYS A 36 21.12 15.96 -3.80
N LEU A 37 19.92 16.23 -3.31
CA LEU A 37 18.75 15.39 -3.54
C LEU A 37 17.97 15.97 -4.72
N PHE A 38 17.80 15.21 -5.79
CA PHE A 38 17.01 15.65 -6.96
C PHE A 38 15.67 14.92 -7.03
N GLY A 39 14.65 15.62 -7.51
CA GLY A 39 13.32 15.06 -7.74
C GLY A 39 13.26 14.15 -8.96
N SER A 40 12.03 13.72 -9.32
CA SER A 40 11.74 12.90 -10.50
C SER A 40 12.38 13.46 -11.78
N ASP A 41 12.40 14.78 -11.91
CA ASP A 41 12.83 15.48 -13.12
C ASP A 41 14.34 15.70 -13.20
N ALA A 42 15.11 15.24 -12.19
CA ALA A 42 16.56 15.37 -12.05
C ALA A 42 17.14 16.81 -12.14
N ARG A 43 16.29 17.82 -12.30
CA ARG A 43 16.63 19.24 -12.41
C ARG A 43 16.25 20.01 -11.14
N THR A 44 15.14 19.63 -10.54
CA THR A 44 14.63 20.26 -9.32
C THR A 44 15.36 19.69 -8.12
N LEU A 45 16.01 20.56 -7.36
CA LEU A 45 16.58 20.20 -6.05
C LEU A 45 15.43 20.04 -5.06
N LEU A 46 15.33 18.87 -4.43
CA LEU A 46 14.30 18.60 -3.44
C LEU A 46 14.67 19.18 -2.08
N GLY A 47 13.74 19.95 -1.50
CA GLY A 47 13.73 20.32 -0.09
C GLY A 47 13.18 19.15 0.74
N ALA A 48 14.07 18.31 1.27
CA ALA A 48 13.65 17.24 2.17
C ALA A 48 13.20 17.83 3.51
N LEU A 49 11.95 17.58 3.91
CA LEU A 49 11.38 18.08 5.16
C LEU A 49 11.73 17.17 6.34
N ARG A 50 11.59 15.84 6.16
CA ARG A 50 12.01 14.83 7.13
C ARG A 50 12.94 13.84 6.46
N ILE A 51 13.93 13.37 7.22
CA ILE A 51 14.86 12.33 6.78
C ILE A 51 14.92 11.28 7.89
N CYS A 52 14.81 10.02 7.50
CA CYS A 52 14.97 8.89 8.39
C CYS A 52 16.07 7.98 7.82
N LEU A 53 17.19 7.88 8.52
CA LEU A 53 18.25 6.94 8.18
C LEU A 53 17.82 5.55 8.65
N THR A 54 18.07 4.51 7.85
CA THR A 54 17.86 3.14 8.35
C THR A 54 18.87 2.86 9.47
N PRO A 55 18.50 2.05 10.48
CA PRO A 55 19.42 1.73 11.56
C PRO A 55 20.73 1.15 11.02
N PHE A 56 21.86 1.67 11.50
CA PHE A 56 23.21 1.25 11.09
C PHE A 56 23.54 -0.23 11.39
N LYS A 57 22.65 -0.97 12.07
CA LYS A 57 22.82 -2.40 12.38
C LYS A 57 23.07 -3.25 11.13
N SER A 58 22.52 -2.84 9.99
CA SER A 58 22.72 -3.52 8.71
C SER A 58 23.97 -3.06 7.94
N GLY A 59 24.69 -2.02 8.40
CA GLY A 59 25.73 -1.36 7.59
C GLY A 59 25.20 -0.69 6.33
N SER A 60 23.87 -0.57 6.19
CA SER A 60 23.23 0.04 5.03
C SER A 60 23.34 1.55 5.08
N THR A 61 23.65 2.17 3.94
CA THR A 61 23.63 3.63 3.74
C THR A 61 22.30 4.14 3.18
N ASN A 62 21.25 3.35 3.33
CA ASN A 62 19.93 3.68 2.86
C ASN A 62 19.28 4.75 3.75
N PHE A 63 18.48 5.60 3.13
CA PHE A 63 17.68 6.58 3.84
C PHE A 63 16.33 6.76 3.17
N PHE A 64 15.38 7.21 3.98
CA PHE A 64 14.10 7.72 3.52
C PHE A 64 14.07 9.22 3.70
N CYS A 65 13.45 9.92 2.76
CA CYS A 65 13.19 11.34 2.87
C CYS A 65 11.74 11.64 2.52
N SER A 66 11.19 12.72 3.04
CA SER A 66 9.92 13.26 2.61
C SER A 66 10.07 14.66 2.04
N THR A 67 9.15 15.04 1.16
CA THR A 67 9.11 16.37 0.55
C THR A 67 7.97 17.20 1.15
N GLU A 68 8.03 18.52 0.95
CA GLU A 68 6.97 19.45 1.38
C GLU A 68 5.65 19.27 0.61
N ILE A 69 5.71 18.65 -0.56
CA ILE A 69 4.55 18.37 -1.42
C ILE A 69 3.89 17.02 -1.12
N GLY A 70 4.41 16.27 -0.14
CA GLY A 70 3.80 15.01 0.31
C GLY A 70 4.33 13.76 -0.37
N GLU A 71 5.48 13.83 -1.04
CA GLU A 71 6.12 12.63 -1.57
C GLU A 71 7.03 11.99 -0.52
N VAL A 72 7.19 10.67 -0.62
CA VAL A 72 8.18 9.91 0.13
C VAL A 72 9.20 9.34 -0.87
N GLY A 73 10.46 9.67 -0.62
CA GLY A 73 11.61 9.20 -1.38
C GLY A 73 12.39 8.14 -0.62
N PHE A 74 12.91 7.16 -1.37
CA PHE A 74 13.90 6.20 -0.90
C PHE A 74 15.21 6.44 -1.64
N GLY A 75 16.31 6.50 -0.90
CA GLY A 75 17.62 6.78 -1.45
C GLY A 75 18.74 6.04 -0.75
N ASP A 76 19.92 6.17 -1.34
CA ASP A 76 21.18 5.65 -0.83
C ASP A 76 22.22 6.78 -0.83
N LEU A 77 22.97 6.88 0.26
CA LEU A 77 24.05 7.86 0.37
C LEU A 77 25.21 7.52 -0.56
N ILE A 78 25.41 6.23 -0.84
CA ILE A 78 26.44 5.77 -1.78
C ILE A 78 25.84 5.73 -3.18
N LEU A 79 26.45 6.51 -4.06
CA LEU A 79 26.06 6.58 -5.46
C LEU A 79 26.65 5.39 -6.23
N PRO A 80 25.89 4.77 -7.15
CA PRO A 80 26.43 3.76 -8.04
C PRO A 80 27.43 4.40 -9.02
N GLU A 81 28.61 3.81 -9.18
CA GLU A 81 29.68 4.31 -10.05
C GLU A 81 29.33 4.24 -11.55
N ASN A 82 28.38 3.39 -11.94
CA ASN A 82 28.03 3.08 -13.33
C ASN A 82 26.96 4.00 -13.97
N VAL A 83 26.68 5.17 -13.39
CA VAL A 83 25.61 6.06 -13.88
C VAL A 83 26.18 7.45 -14.17
N GLU A 84 25.93 7.99 -15.38
CA GLU A 84 26.45 9.30 -15.80
C GLU A 84 26.00 10.47 -14.91
N LYS A 85 24.80 10.39 -14.33
CA LYS A 85 24.24 11.35 -13.36
C LYS A 85 23.57 10.61 -12.21
N PRO A 86 24.34 10.12 -11.24
CA PRO A 86 23.79 9.35 -10.14
C PRO A 86 23.02 10.29 -9.19
N ASN A 87 21.74 10.00 -8.97
CA ASN A 87 20.93 10.65 -7.94
C ASN A 87 20.95 9.80 -6.67
N HIS A 88 21.02 10.45 -5.51
CA HIS A 88 20.92 9.76 -4.23
C HIS A 88 19.53 9.16 -4.02
N ILE A 89 18.48 9.77 -4.58
CA ILE A 89 17.12 9.26 -4.52
C ILE A 89 16.93 8.25 -5.65
N ARG A 90 16.57 7.02 -5.29
CA ARG A 90 16.26 5.93 -6.23
C ARG A 90 14.81 6.01 -6.69
N ASN A 91 13.90 6.19 -5.73
CA ASN A 91 12.46 6.20 -5.97
C ASN A 91 11.83 7.38 -5.24
N LEU A 92 10.83 7.99 -5.85
CA LEU A 92 9.98 9.03 -5.28
C LEU A 92 8.53 8.64 -5.55
N SER A 93 7.67 8.79 -4.56
CA SER A 93 6.29 8.32 -4.66
C SER A 93 5.35 9.22 -3.89
N ASP A 94 4.20 9.53 -4.49
CA ASP A 94 3.15 10.33 -3.84
C ASP A 94 2.60 9.56 -2.65
N ALA A 95 2.79 10.13 -1.46
CA ALA A 95 2.35 9.53 -0.20
C ALA A 95 1.13 10.24 0.36
N HIS A 96 1.20 11.56 0.38
CA HIS A 96 0.29 12.46 1.07
C HIS A 96 -0.06 13.61 0.11
N ASN A 97 -1.22 14.21 0.31
CA ASN A 97 -1.69 15.40 -0.39
C ASN A 97 -1.05 16.70 0.14
N SER A 98 -0.38 16.65 1.29
CA SER A 98 0.43 17.74 1.87
C SER A 98 1.72 17.23 2.51
N ALA A 99 2.47 18.16 3.08
CA ALA A 99 3.75 17.93 3.72
C ALA A 99 3.70 16.80 4.76
N VAL A 100 4.59 15.82 4.60
CA VAL A 100 4.74 14.71 5.53
C VAL A 100 5.30 15.21 6.87
N LYS A 101 4.52 15.08 7.94
CA LYS A 101 4.85 15.64 9.26
C LYS A 101 5.80 14.76 10.06
N SER A 102 5.65 13.44 9.97
CA SER A 102 6.52 12.46 10.65
C SER A 102 6.95 11.33 9.70
N LEU A 103 8.17 10.85 9.90
CA LEU A 103 8.78 9.77 9.12
C LEU A 103 9.62 8.90 10.06
N GLN A 104 9.30 7.60 10.17
CA GLN A 104 10.00 6.70 11.10
C GLN A 104 10.10 5.27 10.57
N CYS A 105 11.31 4.69 10.58
CA CYS A 105 11.52 3.27 10.31
C CYS A 105 10.99 2.40 11.45
N SER A 106 10.51 1.20 11.12
CA SER A 106 10.10 0.24 12.15
C SER A 106 11.30 -0.22 12.97
N PRO A 107 11.20 -0.27 14.31
CA PRO A 107 12.26 -0.79 15.17
C PRO A 107 12.47 -2.30 15.03
N PHE A 108 11.54 -3.01 14.36
CA PHE A 108 11.57 -4.45 14.17
C PHE A 108 11.87 -4.90 12.74
N PHE A 109 11.58 -4.04 11.75
CA PHE A 109 11.70 -4.33 10.33
C PHE A 109 12.40 -3.16 9.63
N GLU A 110 13.66 -3.36 9.25
CA GLU A 110 14.50 -2.29 8.69
C GLU A 110 14.05 -1.82 7.31
N ASP A 111 13.23 -2.63 6.66
CA ASP A 111 12.68 -2.45 5.33
C ASP A 111 11.26 -1.87 5.34
N ILE A 112 10.74 -1.52 6.53
CA ILE A 112 9.41 -0.93 6.72
C ILE A 112 9.53 0.49 7.26
N LEU A 113 8.78 1.39 6.63
CA LEU A 113 8.72 2.80 7.00
C LEU A 113 7.28 3.23 7.28
N LEU A 114 7.10 4.06 8.30
CA LEU A 114 5.88 4.80 8.57
C LEU A 114 6.05 6.25 8.10
N SER A 115 5.08 6.75 7.33
CA SER A 115 4.95 8.18 7.05
C SER A 115 3.58 8.67 7.51
N VAL A 116 3.55 9.84 8.15
CA VAL A 116 2.33 10.45 8.71
C VAL A 116 2.19 11.85 8.13
N GLY A 117 1.00 12.15 7.59
CA GLY A 117 0.70 13.41 6.94
C GLY A 117 -0.80 13.53 6.70
N ASP A 118 -1.29 14.76 6.49
CA ASP A 118 -2.71 15.01 6.24
C ASP A 118 -3.64 14.36 7.26
N TRP A 119 -4.53 13.47 6.82
CA TRP A 119 -5.48 12.73 7.63
C TRP A 119 -5.16 11.23 7.69
N THR A 120 -4.02 10.80 7.16
CA THR A 120 -3.71 9.38 7.06
C THR A 120 -2.27 9.10 7.49
N PHE A 121 -1.99 7.82 7.73
CA PHE A 121 -0.63 7.34 7.74
C PHE A 121 -0.47 6.24 6.71
N ASN A 122 0.74 6.13 6.20
CA ASN A 122 1.11 5.16 5.20
C ASN A 122 2.26 4.31 5.70
N ILE A 123 2.21 3.02 5.41
CA ILE A 123 3.29 2.08 5.65
C ILE A 123 3.89 1.72 4.30
N TRP A 124 5.21 1.76 4.22
CA TRP A 124 5.99 1.54 3.01
C TRP A 124 6.92 0.36 3.21
N LYS A 125 7.22 -0.30 2.10
CA LYS A 125 8.22 -1.35 2.02
C LYS A 125 9.32 -0.91 1.07
N THR A 126 10.57 -1.09 1.48
CA THR A 126 11.72 -0.85 0.59
C THR A 126 11.58 -1.65 -0.71
N GLY A 127 11.71 -0.97 -1.84
CA GLY A 127 11.60 -1.57 -3.19
C GLY A 127 10.20 -1.50 -3.82
N ILE A 128 9.19 -1.01 -3.09
CA ILE A 128 7.82 -0.86 -3.61
C ILE A 128 7.48 0.62 -3.80
N TYR A 129 6.95 0.96 -4.98
CA TYR A 129 6.63 2.34 -5.39
C TYR A 129 5.32 2.88 -4.79
N LYS A 130 4.50 2.03 -4.19
CA LYS A 130 3.23 2.43 -3.57
C LYS A 130 3.24 2.02 -2.10
N PRO A 131 2.50 2.76 -1.24
CA PRO A 131 2.37 2.33 0.14
C PRO A 131 1.70 0.96 0.19
N ILE A 132 2.25 0.07 1.01
CA ILE A 132 1.67 -1.27 1.21
C ILE A 132 0.36 -1.17 1.98
N PHE A 133 0.28 -0.19 2.89
CA PHE A 133 -0.91 0.07 3.68
C PHE A 133 -1.13 1.57 3.80
N THR A 134 -2.38 1.98 3.65
CA THR A 134 -2.85 3.35 3.86
C THR A 134 -4.00 3.29 4.85
N SER A 135 -3.91 4.08 5.92
CA SER A 135 -4.94 4.11 6.94
C SER A 135 -6.24 4.74 6.42
N ARG A 136 -7.34 4.49 7.13
CA ARG A 136 -8.54 5.29 6.97
C ARG A 136 -8.23 6.76 7.30
N TYR A 137 -8.98 7.66 6.66
CA TYR A 137 -9.02 9.08 7.02
C TYR A 137 -9.40 9.25 8.49
N ALA A 138 -8.52 9.89 9.25
CA ALA A 138 -8.79 10.34 10.60
C ALA A 138 -9.82 11.48 10.59
N GLU A 139 -10.43 11.73 11.75
CA GLU A 139 -11.42 12.79 11.93
C GLU A 139 -10.80 14.18 11.82
N THR A 140 -9.54 14.31 12.22
CA THR A 140 -8.76 15.55 12.17
C THR A 140 -7.38 15.29 11.58
N PHE A 141 -6.64 16.36 11.29
CA PHE A 141 -5.27 16.26 10.80
C PHE A 141 -4.36 15.49 11.76
N THR A 142 -3.50 14.67 11.20
CA THR A 142 -2.43 13.96 11.87
C THR A 142 -1.20 14.86 11.97
N THR A 143 -0.56 14.89 13.14
CA THR A 143 0.55 15.82 13.42
C THR A 143 1.88 15.11 13.57
N CYS A 144 1.90 13.99 14.28
CA CYS A 144 3.07 13.14 14.36
C CYS A 144 2.67 11.69 14.59
N GLY A 145 3.62 10.77 14.45
CA GLY A 145 3.37 9.37 14.76
C GLY A 145 4.65 8.59 14.89
N CYS A 146 4.56 7.50 15.65
CA CYS A 146 5.68 6.66 15.98
C CYS A 146 5.30 5.18 16.13
N TRP A 147 6.27 4.30 15.89
CA TRP A 147 6.17 2.87 16.15
C TRP A 147 6.27 2.57 17.64
N SER A 148 5.55 1.56 18.08
CA SER A 148 5.82 0.96 19.40
C SER A 148 7.22 0.33 19.40
N PRO A 149 8.07 0.60 20.41
CA PRO A 149 9.37 -0.06 20.56
C PRO A 149 9.24 -1.49 21.10
N THR A 150 8.07 -1.90 21.61
CA THR A 150 7.85 -3.20 22.26
C THR A 150 6.98 -4.14 21.44
N ARG A 151 6.04 -3.61 20.64
CA ARG A 151 5.09 -4.39 19.84
C ARG A 151 5.23 -4.09 18.35
N ALA A 152 5.40 -5.12 17.53
CA ALA A 152 5.73 -4.94 16.11
C ALA A 152 4.54 -4.50 15.24
N GLY A 153 3.31 -4.76 15.68
CA GLY A 153 2.10 -4.39 14.94
C GLY A 153 1.43 -3.10 15.41
N VAL A 154 2.04 -2.38 16.36
CA VAL A 154 1.40 -1.23 17.01
C VAL A 154 2.07 0.08 16.60
N VAL A 155 1.27 1.04 16.16
CA VAL A 155 1.68 2.43 15.88
C VAL A 155 0.81 3.42 16.64
N TYR A 156 1.41 4.56 16.98
CA TYR A 156 0.78 5.66 17.69
C TYR A 156 0.73 6.86 16.76
N ILE A 157 -0.46 7.43 16.59
CA ILE A 157 -0.72 8.57 15.71
C ILE A 157 -1.32 9.69 16.56
N ALA A 158 -0.67 10.83 16.57
CA ALA A 158 -1.19 12.03 17.20
C ALA A 158 -2.00 12.86 16.21
N LEU A 159 -3.05 13.45 16.75
CA LEU A 159 -3.98 14.30 16.05
C LEU A 159 -3.86 15.75 16.49
N MET A 160 -4.38 16.64 15.65
CA MET A 160 -4.38 18.09 15.88
C MET A 160 -5.31 18.53 17.02
N ASP A 161 -6.29 17.72 17.40
CA ASP A 161 -7.19 17.97 18.53
C ASP A 161 -6.57 17.61 19.89
N GLY A 162 -5.37 17.03 19.91
CA GLY A 162 -4.70 16.55 21.12
C GLY A 162 -5.03 15.10 21.51
N THR A 163 -5.68 14.37 20.61
CA THR A 163 -5.93 12.93 20.76
C THR A 163 -4.76 12.10 20.21
N ILE A 164 -4.39 11.05 20.95
CA ILE A 164 -3.49 10.00 20.48
C ILE A 164 -4.31 8.77 20.14
N GLN A 165 -4.21 8.32 18.90
CA GLN A 165 -4.77 7.07 18.43
C GLN A 165 -3.71 5.98 18.42
N VAL A 166 -4.06 4.84 18.99
CA VAL A 166 -3.25 3.62 18.98
C VAL A 166 -3.86 2.64 18.01
N TRP A 167 -3.07 2.25 17.02
CA TRP A 167 -3.45 1.32 15.97
C TRP A 167 -2.74 0.00 16.18
N ASP A 168 -3.48 -1.08 16.39
CA ASP A 168 -2.96 -2.46 16.37
C ASP A 168 -3.36 -3.12 15.05
N LEU A 169 -2.40 -3.21 14.12
CA LEU A 169 -2.62 -3.67 12.75
C LEU A 169 -2.99 -5.16 12.68
N LEU A 170 -2.74 -5.93 13.73
CA LEU A 170 -3.11 -7.35 13.81
C LEU A 170 -4.50 -7.58 14.39
N ASP A 171 -5.02 -6.63 15.17
CA ASP A 171 -6.38 -6.67 15.71
C ASP A 171 -7.36 -5.98 14.75
N ARG A 172 -7.16 -4.67 14.56
CA ARG A 172 -8.04 -3.81 13.76
C ARG A 172 -7.19 -2.89 12.90
N SER A 173 -7.03 -3.27 11.64
CA SER A 173 -6.30 -2.46 10.65
C SER A 173 -7.12 -1.32 10.04
N HIS A 174 -8.45 -1.35 10.15
CA HIS A 174 -9.35 -0.39 9.49
C HIS A 174 -9.77 0.80 10.38
N GLU A 175 -9.49 0.72 11.68
CA GLU A 175 -9.84 1.74 12.68
C GLU A 175 -8.82 1.73 13.84
N PRO A 176 -8.68 2.83 14.59
CA PRO A 176 -7.84 2.84 15.78
C PRO A 176 -8.39 1.90 16.85
N SER A 177 -7.50 1.11 17.46
CA SER A 177 -7.86 0.16 18.52
C SER A 177 -8.18 0.85 19.83
N MET A 178 -7.54 2.00 20.09
CA MET A 178 -7.74 2.85 21.26
C MET A 178 -7.49 4.31 20.91
N GLY A 179 -8.26 5.23 21.51
CA GLY A 179 -8.00 6.67 21.47
C GLY A 179 -7.85 7.20 22.90
N ALA A 180 -6.87 8.07 23.13
CA ALA A 180 -6.67 8.74 24.41
C ALA A 180 -6.53 10.25 24.16
N ASN A 181 -7.42 11.04 24.74
CA ASN A 181 -7.30 12.49 24.73
C ASN A 181 -6.29 12.91 25.80
N VAL A 182 -5.19 13.54 25.38
CA VAL A 182 -4.08 13.94 26.27
C VAL A 182 -4.14 15.44 26.56
N SER A 183 -4.48 16.24 25.56
CA SER A 183 -4.57 17.69 25.64
C SER A 183 -5.73 18.18 24.78
N SER A 184 -6.17 19.41 25.01
CA SER A 184 -7.17 20.09 24.14
C SER A 184 -6.52 20.86 22.98
N VAL A 185 -5.21 20.70 22.79
CA VAL A 185 -4.39 21.40 21.80
C VAL A 185 -3.58 20.38 21.00
N GLN A 186 -3.19 20.75 19.77
CA GLN A 186 -2.39 19.90 18.89
C GLN A 186 -1.14 19.35 19.58
N ILE A 187 -0.92 18.05 19.38
CA ILE A 187 0.32 17.39 19.78
C ILE A 187 1.37 17.66 18.71
N THR A 188 2.55 18.11 19.11
CA THR A 188 3.64 18.48 18.19
C THR A 188 4.69 17.38 18.08
N SER A 189 4.97 16.67 19.17
CA SER A 189 5.97 15.61 19.19
C SER A 189 5.58 14.48 20.13
N MET A 190 6.04 13.27 19.80
CA MET A 190 5.87 12.07 20.61
C MET A 190 7.15 11.24 20.56
N ASP A 191 7.59 10.74 21.70
CA ASP A 191 8.70 9.79 21.76
C ASP A 191 8.62 8.84 22.96
N PHE A 192 9.21 7.65 22.83
CA PHE A 192 9.21 6.66 23.89
C PHE A 192 10.46 6.74 24.75
N CYS A 193 10.28 6.66 26.07
CA CYS A 193 11.40 6.48 26.98
C CYS A 193 11.86 5.01 26.96
N LEU A 194 13.04 4.76 26.39
CA LEU A 194 13.64 3.42 26.30
C LEU A 194 14.41 3.08 27.58
N GLN A 195 13.71 2.90 28.70
CA GLN A 195 14.28 2.48 29.97
C GLN A 195 13.85 1.06 30.38
N SER A 196 14.65 0.40 31.21
CA SER A 196 14.34 -0.90 31.82
C SER A 196 13.29 -0.70 32.93
N GLY A 197 12.05 -0.41 32.56
CA GLY A 197 10.99 -0.01 33.48
C GLY A 197 9.60 -0.04 32.83
N PRO A 198 8.59 0.60 33.45
CA PRO A 198 7.32 0.83 32.78
C PRO A 198 7.56 1.62 31.49
N GLN A 199 6.91 1.22 30.40
CA GLN A 199 7.05 1.91 29.12
C GLN A 199 6.32 3.26 29.20
N LEU A 200 7.08 4.35 29.09
CA LEU A 200 6.56 5.71 29.14
C LEU A 200 6.53 6.33 27.75
N LEU A 201 5.46 7.06 27.45
CA LEU A 201 5.32 7.88 26.26
C LEU A 201 5.39 9.35 26.68
N ALA A 202 6.33 10.08 26.10
CA ALA A 202 6.46 11.52 26.23
C ALA A 202 5.73 12.20 25.07
N VAL A 203 4.89 13.18 25.37
CA VAL A 203 4.05 13.89 24.41
C VAL A 203 4.21 15.38 24.62
N GLY A 204 4.71 16.10 23.62
CA GLY A 204 4.80 17.56 23.63
C GLY A 204 3.58 18.17 22.92
N ASP A 205 2.92 19.12 23.57
CA ASP A 205 1.84 19.88 22.95
C ASP A 205 2.38 21.13 22.21
N ALA A 206 1.50 21.96 21.63
CA ALA A 206 1.89 23.22 21.00
C ALA A 206 2.02 24.41 21.98
N GLN A 207 1.56 24.27 23.23
CA GLN A 207 1.73 25.28 24.27
C GLN A 207 3.08 25.15 24.99
N GLY A 208 3.85 24.11 24.68
CA GLY A 208 5.15 23.83 25.30
C GLY A 208 5.06 22.98 26.57
N VAL A 209 3.91 22.37 26.85
CA VAL A 209 3.71 21.43 27.95
C VAL A 209 4.13 20.03 27.52
N LEU A 210 4.88 19.37 28.39
CA LEU A 210 5.27 17.98 28.24
C LEU A 210 4.39 17.08 29.12
N HIS A 211 3.68 16.16 28.49
CA HIS A 211 2.91 15.12 29.16
C HIS A 211 3.71 13.82 29.15
N ILE A 212 3.77 13.12 30.28
CA ILE A 212 4.39 11.80 30.40
C ILE A 212 3.30 10.82 30.83
N MET A 213 3.12 9.76 30.04
CA MET A 213 2.07 8.78 30.25
C MET A 213 2.66 7.38 30.38
N GLU A 214 2.17 6.60 31.35
CA GLU A 214 2.47 5.16 31.41
C GLU A 214 1.52 4.39 30.47
N LEU A 215 2.10 3.52 29.64
CA LEU A 215 1.32 2.68 28.74
C LEU A 215 0.71 1.47 29.47
N PRO A 216 -0.55 1.13 29.16
CA PRO A 216 -1.20 -0.03 29.72
C PRO A 216 -0.54 -1.34 29.27
N ARG A 217 -0.69 -2.40 30.07
CA ARG A 217 0.06 -3.65 29.90
C ARG A 217 -0.16 -4.34 28.54
N ASN A 218 -1.35 -4.21 27.96
CA ASN A 218 -1.72 -4.76 26.66
C ASN A 218 -0.97 -4.11 25.48
N LEU A 219 -0.56 -2.85 25.63
CA LEU A 219 0.17 -2.14 24.57
C LEU A 219 1.68 -2.32 24.64
N ARG A 220 2.21 -2.75 25.79
CA ARG A 220 3.65 -2.99 25.99
C ARG A 220 4.07 -4.46 25.94
N ARG A 221 3.15 -5.40 26.11
CA ARG A 221 3.47 -6.84 26.06
C ARG A 221 3.30 -7.37 24.64
N PRO A 222 4.36 -7.86 23.99
CA PRO A 222 4.24 -8.44 22.66
C PRO A 222 3.40 -9.72 22.69
N ILE A 223 2.64 -9.92 21.63
CA ILE A 223 1.85 -11.14 21.42
C ILE A 223 2.81 -12.26 20.96
N TYR A 224 2.46 -13.52 21.28
CA TYR A 224 3.23 -14.66 20.81
C TYR A 224 3.35 -14.65 19.28
N LYS A 225 4.59 -14.76 18.78
CA LYS A 225 4.92 -14.72 17.34
C LYS A 225 4.41 -13.47 16.59
N GLU A 226 4.20 -12.34 17.28
CA GLU A 226 3.70 -11.09 16.67
C GLU A 226 4.50 -10.65 15.44
N LYS A 227 5.84 -10.75 15.50
CA LYS A 227 6.71 -10.42 14.36
C LYS A 227 6.43 -11.29 13.13
N GLN A 228 6.13 -12.57 13.32
CA GLN A 228 5.82 -13.47 12.20
C GLN A 228 4.47 -13.12 11.58
N TYR A 229 3.45 -12.85 12.40
CA TYR A 229 2.15 -12.41 11.89
C TYR A 229 2.23 -11.08 11.15
N MET A 230 3.04 -10.13 11.63
CA MET A 230 3.28 -8.88 10.92
C MET A 230 3.97 -9.08 9.56
N ARG A 231 4.93 -9.99 9.45
CA ARG A 231 5.52 -10.31 8.13
C ARG A 231 4.46 -10.83 7.16
N ASN A 232 3.64 -11.77 7.60
CA ASN A 232 2.55 -12.31 6.79
C ASN A 232 1.51 -11.23 6.43
N PHE A 233 1.27 -10.26 7.33
CA PHE A 233 0.43 -9.10 7.03
C PHE A 233 1.03 -8.26 5.89
N PHE A 234 2.32 -7.93 5.99
CA PHE A 234 2.99 -7.16 4.95
C PHE A 234 3.04 -7.91 3.61
N GLU A 235 3.36 -9.21 3.61
CA GLU A 235 3.38 -10.03 2.38
C GLU A 235 2.03 -10.00 1.65
N ARG A 236 0.91 -10.17 2.37
CA ARG A 236 -0.43 -10.07 1.78
C ARG A 236 -0.73 -8.69 1.20
N GLU A 237 -0.31 -7.63 1.90
CA GLU A 237 -0.49 -6.26 1.41
C GLU A 237 0.38 -5.95 0.18
N ILE A 238 1.59 -6.51 0.12
CA ILE A 238 2.46 -6.43 -1.05
C ILE A 238 1.80 -7.09 -2.26
N ASP A 239 1.29 -8.31 -2.09
CA ASP A 239 0.58 -9.03 -3.15
C ASP A 239 -0.66 -8.26 -3.62
N ARG A 240 -1.41 -7.66 -2.69
CA ARG A 240 -2.57 -6.82 -3.00
C ARG A 240 -2.15 -5.60 -3.85
N VAL A 241 -1.11 -4.89 -3.45
CA VAL A 241 -0.62 -3.71 -4.19
C VAL A 241 -0.14 -4.10 -5.60
N ASN A 242 0.61 -5.18 -5.73
CA ASN A 242 1.08 -5.70 -7.02
C ASN A 242 -0.10 -6.07 -7.93
N TYR A 243 -1.08 -6.78 -7.39
CA TYR A 243 -2.30 -7.13 -8.12
C TYR A 243 -3.06 -5.89 -8.61
N VAL A 244 -3.24 -4.89 -7.74
CA VAL A 244 -3.92 -3.63 -8.11
C VAL A 244 -3.16 -2.88 -9.20
N ALA A 245 -1.82 -2.84 -9.13
CA ALA A 245 -1.00 -2.21 -10.16
C ALA A 245 -1.16 -2.88 -11.53
N ILE A 246 -1.12 -4.21 -11.58
CA ILE A 246 -1.35 -4.99 -12.80
C ILE A 246 -2.75 -4.71 -13.37
N ARG A 247 -3.79 -4.76 -12.53
CA ARG A 247 -5.17 -4.50 -12.94
C ARG A 247 -5.38 -3.06 -13.42
N ALA A 248 -4.70 -2.08 -12.84
CA ALA A 248 -4.76 -0.70 -13.29
C ALA A 248 -4.20 -0.55 -14.71
N GLY A 249 -3.09 -1.22 -15.02
CA GLY A 249 -2.52 -1.23 -16.38
C GLY A 249 -3.48 -1.83 -17.41
N ILE A 250 -4.14 -2.94 -17.09
CA ILE A 250 -5.16 -3.56 -17.96
C ILE A 250 -6.34 -2.60 -18.20
N ARG A 251 -6.87 -1.97 -17.14
CA ARG A 251 -7.97 -1.00 -17.27
C ARG A 251 -7.58 0.22 -18.11
N ALA A 252 -6.36 0.71 -17.97
CA ALA A 252 -5.85 1.81 -18.80
C ALA A 252 -5.79 1.43 -20.28
N ALA A 253 -5.35 0.20 -20.59
CA ALA A 253 -5.36 -0.32 -21.96
C ALA A 253 -6.78 -0.50 -22.52
N GLU A 254 -7.72 -1.00 -21.72
CA GLU A 254 -9.14 -1.12 -22.10
C GLU A 254 -9.78 0.25 -22.37
N MET A 255 -9.48 1.27 -21.56
CA MET A 255 -9.98 2.63 -21.79
C MET A 255 -9.37 3.25 -23.05
N GLY A 256 -8.06 3.12 -23.26
CA GLY A 256 -7.41 3.62 -24.49
C GLY A 256 -7.95 2.97 -25.76
N GLN A 257 -8.31 1.68 -25.71
CA GLN A 257 -8.98 1.00 -26.83
C GLN A 257 -10.40 1.51 -27.09
N ARG A 258 -11.15 1.90 -26.05
CA ARG A 258 -12.49 2.50 -26.20
C ARG A 258 -12.43 3.93 -26.75
N GLU A 259 -11.43 4.70 -26.36
CA GLU A 259 -11.22 6.07 -26.88
C GLU A 259 -10.76 6.07 -28.34
N MET A 260 -10.05 5.03 -28.79
CA MET A 260 -9.71 4.82 -30.20
C MET A 260 -10.89 4.43 -31.09
N THR A 261 -12.05 4.06 -30.53
CA THR A 261 -13.31 3.91 -31.28
C THR A 261 -14.14 5.18 -31.12
N PRO A 262 -14.18 6.09 -32.12
CA PRO A 262 -14.84 7.38 -31.95
C PRO A 262 -16.36 7.21 -31.77
N GLN A 263 -16.86 7.52 -30.59
CA GLN A 263 -18.26 7.87 -30.40
C GLN A 263 -18.43 9.36 -30.73
N ASP A 264 -18.65 9.65 -32.02
CA ASP A 264 -19.41 10.82 -32.44
C ASP A 264 -19.98 10.64 -33.86
N ALA A 265 -20.77 9.58 -34.06
CA ALA A 265 -21.73 9.54 -35.16
C ALA A 265 -23.00 10.26 -34.70
N ARG A 266 -22.99 11.60 -34.79
CA ARG A 266 -24.23 12.40 -34.77
C ARG A 266 -25.14 11.95 -35.92
N PRO A 267 -26.43 11.64 -35.67
CA PRO A 267 -27.32 11.17 -36.73
C PRO A 267 -27.80 12.37 -37.56
N GLY A 268 -27.10 12.64 -38.66
CA GLY A 268 -27.48 13.72 -39.57
C GLY A 268 -26.61 13.77 -40.82
N GLU A 269 -26.74 12.76 -41.67
CA GLU A 269 -26.79 12.85 -43.15
C GLU A 269 -26.41 11.48 -43.74
N LYS A 270 -27.43 10.75 -44.18
CA LYS A 270 -27.28 9.49 -44.91
C LYS A 270 -26.96 9.80 -46.37
N GLY A 271 -25.83 9.29 -46.83
CA GLY A 271 -25.50 9.20 -48.26
C GLY A 271 -24.35 8.25 -48.53
N GLN A 272 -24.68 6.98 -48.80
CA GLN A 272 -23.87 6.03 -49.59
C GLN A 272 -22.69 5.23 -48.97
N LYS A 273 -22.51 5.13 -47.64
CA LYS A 273 -21.47 4.22 -47.05
C LYS A 273 -21.99 3.12 -46.10
N GLU A 274 -23.26 2.72 -46.17
CA GLU A 274 -23.83 1.71 -45.24
C GLU A 274 -23.72 0.23 -45.69
N ALA A 275 -23.23 -0.07 -46.90
CA ALA A 275 -23.21 -1.45 -47.40
C ALA A 275 -21.95 -2.27 -47.04
N SER A 276 -20.82 -1.64 -46.72
CA SER A 276 -19.54 -2.33 -46.48
C SER A 276 -19.23 -2.60 -45.00
N SER A 277 -19.69 -1.76 -44.06
CA SER A 277 -19.35 -1.93 -42.63
C SER A 277 -20.17 -3.01 -41.90
N LYS A 278 -21.39 -3.32 -42.38
CA LYS A 278 -22.23 -4.39 -41.79
C LYS A 278 -21.66 -5.79 -42.01
N LYS A 279 -20.96 -6.05 -43.12
CA LYS A 279 -20.33 -7.35 -43.40
C LYS A 279 -19.10 -7.63 -42.52
N GLY A 280 -18.34 -6.61 -42.14
CA GLY A 280 -17.19 -6.74 -41.24
C GLY A 280 -17.60 -7.06 -39.80
N ALA A 281 -18.62 -6.37 -39.30
CA ALA A 281 -19.14 -6.58 -37.93
C ALA A 281 -19.79 -7.96 -37.75
N GLN A 282 -20.51 -8.46 -38.76
CA GLN A 282 -21.09 -9.81 -38.72
C GLN A 282 -20.02 -10.92 -38.76
N LYS A 283 -18.92 -10.70 -39.49
CA LYS A 283 -17.83 -11.67 -39.58
C LYS A 283 -17.02 -11.76 -38.26
N ALA A 284 -16.76 -10.62 -37.62
CA ALA A 284 -16.07 -10.57 -36.33
C ALA A 284 -16.92 -11.15 -35.18
N ALA A 285 -18.25 -10.95 -35.20
CA ALA A 285 -19.15 -11.57 -34.23
C ALA A 285 -19.19 -13.10 -34.38
N ALA A 286 -19.28 -13.60 -35.62
CA ALA A 286 -19.27 -15.04 -35.91
C ALA A 286 -17.93 -15.71 -35.56
N GLU A 287 -16.81 -14.99 -35.73
CA GLU A 287 -15.47 -15.52 -35.40
C GLU A 287 -15.24 -15.60 -33.89
N LYS A 288 -15.79 -14.63 -33.13
CA LYS A 288 -15.77 -14.66 -31.66
C LYS A 288 -16.68 -15.76 -31.10
N GLU A 289 -17.88 -15.92 -31.63
CA GLU A 289 -18.81 -16.99 -31.24
C GLU A 289 -18.23 -18.39 -31.53
N ALA A 290 -17.54 -18.55 -32.67
CA ALA A 290 -16.84 -19.78 -33.00
C ALA A 290 -15.62 -20.05 -32.09
N TYR A 291 -14.96 -19.01 -31.58
CA TYR A 291 -13.86 -19.14 -30.63
C TYR A 291 -14.38 -19.53 -29.24
N ASP A 292 -15.42 -18.86 -28.76
CA ASP A 292 -16.05 -19.13 -27.47
C ASP A 292 -16.63 -20.57 -27.42
N ALA A 293 -17.28 -21.02 -28.49
CA ALA A 293 -17.77 -22.40 -28.60
C ALA A 293 -16.64 -23.45 -28.57
N LYS A 294 -15.49 -23.18 -29.20
CA LYS A 294 -14.32 -24.07 -29.13
C LYS A 294 -13.74 -24.13 -27.72
N MET A 295 -13.64 -22.99 -27.04
CA MET A 295 -13.15 -22.93 -25.66
C MET A 295 -14.08 -23.66 -24.68
N GLU A 296 -15.39 -23.57 -24.89
CA GLU A 296 -16.38 -24.31 -24.10
C GLU A 296 -16.25 -25.82 -24.29
N THR A 297 -16.02 -26.31 -25.52
CA THR A 297 -15.79 -27.76 -25.75
C THR A 297 -14.50 -28.28 -25.09
N GLU A 298 -13.43 -27.49 -25.10
CA GLU A 298 -12.17 -27.85 -24.41
C GLU A 298 -12.33 -27.80 -22.89
N TYR A 299 -13.05 -26.81 -22.35
CA TYR A 299 -13.39 -26.73 -20.93
C TYR A 299 -14.16 -27.98 -20.48
N MET A 300 -15.18 -28.38 -21.24
CA MET A 300 -16.01 -29.55 -20.96
C MET A 300 -15.20 -30.84 -20.99
N ARG A 301 -14.23 -30.96 -21.91
CA ARG A 301 -13.29 -32.08 -21.97
C ARG A 301 -12.37 -32.14 -20.74
N LEU A 302 -11.82 -31.00 -20.33
CA LEU A 302 -10.96 -30.89 -19.16
C LEU A 302 -11.72 -31.17 -17.86
N GLU A 303 -12.94 -30.67 -17.72
CA GLU A 303 -13.79 -30.93 -16.55
C GLU A 303 -14.14 -32.41 -16.43
N LYS A 304 -14.50 -33.07 -17.55
CA LYS A 304 -14.75 -34.51 -17.58
C LYS A 304 -13.53 -35.32 -17.17
N ALA A 305 -12.35 -34.96 -17.68
CA ALA A 305 -11.08 -35.61 -17.33
C ALA A 305 -10.70 -35.41 -15.85
N PHE A 306 -10.93 -34.20 -15.32
CA PHE A 306 -10.68 -33.86 -13.92
C PHE A 306 -11.61 -34.64 -12.99
N ARG A 307 -12.92 -34.66 -13.27
CA ARG A 307 -13.90 -35.37 -12.44
C ARG A 307 -13.70 -36.89 -12.46
N LEU A 308 -13.30 -37.47 -13.59
CA LEU A 308 -12.88 -38.88 -13.70
C LEU A 308 -11.63 -39.18 -12.85
N LYS A 309 -10.65 -38.28 -12.86
CA LYS A 309 -9.41 -38.44 -12.08
C LYS A 309 -9.65 -38.40 -10.57
N PHE A 310 -10.69 -37.68 -10.12
CA PHE A 310 -11.00 -37.48 -8.70
C PHE A 310 -12.30 -38.18 -8.25
N ASN A 311 -12.82 -39.11 -9.06
CA ASN A 311 -13.98 -39.95 -8.75
C ASN A 311 -15.25 -39.15 -8.31
N MET A 312 -15.48 -38.00 -8.95
CA MET A 312 -16.62 -37.11 -8.66
C MET A 312 -17.79 -37.35 -9.64
N PRO A 313 -19.07 -37.15 -9.22
CA PRO A 313 -20.24 -37.30 -10.08
C PRO A 313 -20.21 -36.33 -11.27
N LEU A 314 -20.63 -36.79 -12.45
CA LEU A 314 -20.77 -35.98 -13.66
C LEU A 314 -22.12 -35.25 -13.69
N PRO A 315 -22.18 -33.97 -14.08
CA PRO A 315 -23.43 -33.24 -14.29
C PRO A 315 -24.23 -33.76 -15.49
N ASP A 316 -25.56 -33.61 -15.47
CA ASP A 316 -26.49 -34.13 -16.50
C ASP A 316 -26.21 -33.61 -17.93
N HIS A 317 -25.64 -32.41 -18.06
CA HIS A 317 -25.28 -31.80 -19.34
C HIS A 317 -23.98 -32.34 -19.98
N LEU A 318 -23.26 -33.22 -19.26
CA LEU A 318 -22.02 -33.89 -19.70
C LEU A 318 -22.22 -35.39 -19.95
N LEU A 319 -23.45 -35.89 -19.80
CA LEU A 319 -23.86 -37.25 -20.13
C LEU A 319 -24.16 -37.33 -21.63
N ASP A 320 -23.51 -38.28 -22.31
CA ASP A 320 -23.65 -38.50 -23.74
C ASP A 320 -25.10 -38.95 -24.06
N GLN A 321 -25.84 -38.17 -24.87
CA GLN A 321 -27.22 -38.47 -25.27
C GLN A 321 -27.32 -39.66 -26.24
N THR A 322 -26.23 -40.35 -26.54
CA THR A 322 -26.21 -41.54 -27.39
C THR A 322 -25.94 -42.82 -26.60
N SER A 323 -26.82 -43.14 -25.66
CA SER A 323 -26.91 -44.51 -25.14
C SER A 323 -28.39 -44.92 -25.00
N PRO A 324 -28.80 -46.09 -25.55
CA PRO A 324 -30.18 -46.53 -25.42
C PRO A 324 -30.47 -46.85 -23.95
N PRO A 325 -31.70 -46.59 -23.47
CA PRO A 325 -32.02 -46.80 -22.06
C PRO A 325 -31.91 -48.29 -21.71
N PRO A 326 -31.40 -48.64 -20.52
CA PRO A 326 -31.42 -50.03 -20.05
C PRO A 326 -32.88 -50.49 -19.92
N LYS A 327 -33.16 -51.67 -20.49
CA LYS A 327 -34.45 -52.34 -20.34
C LYS A 327 -34.69 -52.66 -18.87
N GLY A 328 -35.74 -52.07 -18.32
CA GLY A 328 -36.29 -52.43 -17.02
C GLY A 328 -36.39 -51.22 -16.12
N TYR A 329 -37.52 -50.53 -16.16
CA TYR A 329 -38.43 -50.35 -15.03
C TYR A 329 -39.69 -49.64 -15.55
N ALA A 330 -40.84 -50.13 -15.10
CA ALA A 330 -42.14 -49.85 -15.65
C ALA A 330 -42.58 -48.38 -15.50
N SER A 331 -43.45 -47.98 -16.42
CA SER A 331 -44.22 -46.74 -16.47
C SER A 331 -44.83 -46.32 -15.12
N LEU A 332 -44.50 -45.11 -14.66
CA LEU A 332 -45.32 -44.31 -13.74
C LEU A 332 -45.37 -42.86 -14.23
N SER A 333 -45.81 -42.66 -15.48
CA SER A 333 -46.29 -41.37 -15.96
C SER A 333 -47.74 -41.18 -15.48
N GLY A 334 -47.95 -40.42 -14.41
CA GLY A 334 -49.31 -40.03 -14.04
C GLY A 334 -49.58 -39.68 -12.59
N VAL A 335 -48.70 -38.94 -11.89
CA VAL A 335 -49.10 -38.32 -10.59
C VAL A 335 -48.52 -36.91 -10.37
N GLN A 336 -47.47 -36.46 -11.06
CA GLN A 336 -46.84 -35.17 -10.77
C GLN A 336 -47.49 -33.92 -11.42
N SER A 337 -48.61 -34.07 -12.13
CA SER A 337 -49.33 -32.91 -12.71
C SER A 337 -50.39 -32.29 -11.77
N GLN A 338 -50.75 -32.96 -10.65
CA GLN A 338 -51.78 -32.45 -9.72
C GLN A 338 -51.23 -31.72 -8.49
N MET A 339 -49.94 -31.81 -8.16
CA MET A 339 -49.37 -31.06 -7.03
C MET A 339 -48.84 -29.66 -7.37
N ALA A 340 -48.61 -29.34 -8.65
CA ALA A 340 -48.11 -28.03 -9.06
C ALA A 340 -49.20 -26.92 -9.07
N ASN A 341 -50.48 -27.29 -9.24
CA ASN A 341 -51.58 -26.32 -9.27
C ASN A 341 -52.18 -25.99 -7.89
N ALA A 342 -51.81 -26.72 -6.83
CA ALA A 342 -52.24 -26.42 -5.46
C ALA A 342 -51.31 -25.43 -4.72
N ALA A 343 -50.07 -25.25 -5.18
CA ALA A 343 -49.10 -24.37 -4.53
C ALA A 343 -49.22 -22.89 -4.95
N ILE A 344 -49.84 -22.59 -6.10
CA ILE A 344 -50.00 -21.21 -6.60
C ILE A 344 -51.25 -20.53 -6.03
N ALA A 345 -52.26 -21.30 -5.61
CA ALA A 345 -53.48 -20.75 -4.98
C ALA A 345 -53.31 -20.34 -3.50
N SER A 346 -52.25 -20.81 -2.81
CA SER A 346 -52.02 -20.50 -1.40
C SER A 346 -51.13 -19.28 -1.14
N PHE A 347 -50.54 -18.67 -2.19
CA PHE A 347 -49.61 -17.54 -2.04
C PHE A 347 -50.26 -16.16 -2.29
N VAL A 348 -51.54 -16.11 -2.72
CA VAL A 348 -52.26 -14.86 -3.01
C VAL A 348 -53.21 -14.43 -1.86
N LEU A 349 -53.29 -15.19 -0.77
CA LEU A 349 -54.17 -14.88 0.37
C LEU A 349 -53.46 -14.45 1.67
N SER A 350 -52.14 -14.23 1.66
CA SER A 350 -51.41 -13.74 2.86
C SER A 350 -50.86 -12.31 2.75
N TYR A 351 -51.28 -11.53 1.75
CA TYR A 351 -51.03 -10.10 1.69
C TYR A 351 -52.35 -9.35 1.45
N ARG A 352 -53.16 -9.30 2.52
CA ARG A 352 -54.12 -8.24 2.79
C ARG A 352 -54.13 -7.94 4.28
#